data_AF-A0A109XXM2-F1
#
_entry.id   AF-A0A109XXM2-F1
#
_cell.length_a   1.000
_cell.length_b   1.000
_cell.length_c   1.000
_cell.angle_alpha   90.00
_cell.angle_beta   90.00
_cell.angle_gamma   90.00
#
_symmetry.space_group_name_H-M   'P 1'
#
loop_
_entity.id
_entity.type
_entity.pdbx_description
1 polymer ?
#
loop_
_entity_poly.entity_id
_entity_poly.type
_entity_poly.pdbx_seq_one_letter_code
_entity_poly.pdbx_strand_id
1 'polypeptide(L)'
;MAAALTPPTAQQKPAARPARNRLERIRGLSRWMRGLLIAAAVLLVAAMIGMWFFTSEEALARAIYSFLGVTPSPQAAGSDALRIGLAPTLNAPRLQLGFGYRVLGFALFGVLAGLALRGIAHAYAMFTDFGRGDVLTVATARRLRGIAALVTAFSLAVPVLKTVLVLALTLANGPGGRHMLIDIDVSDILLALLGGLLFSLAWAMEEAAQVAEENRGFI
;
A
#
# COMPACT_ATOMS: atom_id res chain seq x y z
N MET A 1 7.29 71.08 -42.17
CA MET A 1 8.43 70.15 -42.17
C MET A 1 8.31 69.24 -40.96
N ALA A 2 8.41 67.94 -41.21
CA ALA A 2 8.69 66.83 -40.28
C ALA A 2 7.68 66.54 -39.15
N ALA A 3 6.76 65.62 -39.44
CA ALA A 3 6.10 64.76 -38.48
C ALA A 3 7.13 63.80 -37.84
N ALA A 4 7.28 63.86 -36.52
CA ALA A 4 8.10 62.91 -35.77
C ALA A 4 7.24 61.73 -35.32
N LEU A 5 7.43 60.59 -35.98
CA LEU A 5 6.85 59.29 -35.63
C LEU A 5 7.54 58.75 -34.37
N THR A 6 6.82 58.66 -33.25
CA THR A 6 7.23 57.85 -32.09
C THR A 6 7.05 56.35 -32.40
N PRO A 7 8.04 55.48 -32.13
CA PRO A 7 7.90 54.05 -32.34
C PRO A 7 7.01 53.43 -31.25
N PRO A 8 6.25 52.35 -31.55
CA PRO A 8 5.45 51.67 -30.55
C PRO A 8 6.38 50.91 -29.60
N THR A 9 6.25 51.19 -28.30
CA THR A 9 6.79 50.37 -27.21
C THR A 9 6.34 48.92 -27.41
N ALA A 10 7.30 48.04 -27.70
CA ALA A 10 7.09 46.61 -27.74
C ALA A 10 6.52 46.14 -26.39
N GLN A 11 5.22 45.81 -26.39
CA GLN A 11 4.55 45.19 -25.25
C GLN A 11 5.25 43.88 -24.90
N GLN A 12 5.92 43.88 -23.76
CA GLN A 12 6.55 42.72 -23.18
C GLN A 12 5.46 41.70 -22.78
N LYS A 13 5.41 40.57 -23.50
CA LYS A 13 4.42 39.48 -23.40
C LYS A 13 4.28 38.96 -21.94
N PRO A 14 3.16 39.21 -21.22
CA PRO A 14 3.02 38.86 -19.80
C PRO A 14 2.79 37.36 -19.51
N ALA A 15 2.63 36.51 -20.52
CA ALA A 15 2.16 35.13 -20.36
C ALA A 15 3.21 34.11 -19.87
N ALA A 16 4.51 34.43 -19.90
CA ALA A 16 5.57 33.45 -19.62
C ALA A 16 5.82 33.20 -18.12
N ARG A 17 5.63 34.20 -17.25
CA ARG A 17 5.83 34.09 -15.79
C ARG A 17 4.86 33.11 -15.09
N PRO A 18 3.54 33.11 -15.35
CA PRO A 18 2.61 32.20 -14.66
C PRO A 18 2.74 30.73 -15.08
N ALA A 19 3.28 30.43 -16.25
CA ALA A 19 3.57 29.06 -16.69
C ALA A 19 4.81 28.49 -15.98
N ARG A 20 5.88 29.30 -15.85
CA ARG A 20 7.13 28.90 -15.18
C ARG A 20 6.93 28.56 -13.70
N ASN A 21 6.16 29.38 -12.98
CA ASN A 21 5.83 29.17 -11.56
C ASN A 21 5.00 27.90 -11.33
N ARG A 22 4.10 27.54 -12.26
CA ARG A 22 3.32 26.29 -12.17
C ARG A 22 4.20 25.05 -12.32
N LEU A 23 5.14 25.07 -13.26
CA LEU A 23 6.08 23.97 -13.49
C LEU A 23 7.06 23.79 -12.33
N GLU A 24 7.54 24.88 -11.71
CA GLU A 24 8.40 24.82 -10.53
C GLU A 24 7.68 24.24 -9.30
N ARG A 25 6.40 24.58 -9.10
CA ARG A 25 5.57 23.97 -8.04
C ARG A 25 5.39 22.48 -8.23
N ILE A 26 5.14 22.01 -9.45
CA ILE A 26 5.03 20.58 -9.77
C ILE A 26 6.34 19.86 -9.45
N ARG A 27 7.48 20.43 -9.86
CA ARG A 27 8.82 19.87 -9.57
C ARG A 27 9.18 19.84 -8.09
N GLY A 28 8.78 20.88 -7.34
CA GLY A 28 8.94 20.93 -5.88
C GLY A 28 8.12 19.84 -5.20
N LEU A 29 6.85 19.73 -5.58
CA LEU A 29 5.93 18.73 -5.04
C LEU A 29 6.41 17.30 -5.32
N SER A 30 6.81 17.00 -6.56
CA SER A 30 7.32 15.67 -6.94
C SER A 30 8.54 15.24 -6.12
N ARG A 31 9.48 16.16 -5.82
CA ARG A 31 10.64 15.84 -4.99
C ARG A 31 10.25 15.53 -3.55
N TRP A 32 9.32 16.32 -2.99
CA TRP A 32 8.83 16.10 -1.64
C TRP A 32 8.08 14.77 -1.51
N MET A 33 7.19 14.46 -2.46
CA MET A 33 6.45 13.19 -2.49
C MET A 33 7.37 11.97 -2.63
N ARG A 34 8.43 12.08 -3.44
CA ARG A 34 9.46 11.03 -3.56
C ARG A 34 10.20 10.80 -2.24
N GLY A 35 10.57 11.87 -1.53
CA GLY A 35 11.18 11.78 -0.20
C GLY A 35 10.25 11.09 0.80
N LEU A 36 8.96 11.45 0.78
CA LEU A 36 7.94 10.83 1.63
C LEU A 36 7.77 9.33 1.34
N LEU A 37 7.78 8.92 0.07
CA LEU A 37 7.71 7.51 -0.31
C LEU A 37 8.92 6.70 0.15
N ILE A 38 10.12 7.26 0.05
CA ILE A 38 11.34 6.62 0.57
C ILE A 38 11.26 6.50 2.09
N ALA A 39 10.86 7.58 2.79
CA ALA A 39 10.70 7.57 4.24
C ALA A 39 9.67 6.50 4.67
N ALA A 40 8.54 6.40 3.97
CA ALA A 40 7.53 5.37 4.22
C ALA A 40 8.07 3.95 4.00
N ALA A 41 8.83 3.71 2.93
CA ALA A 41 9.47 2.42 2.68
C ALA A 41 10.49 2.04 3.76
N VAL A 42 11.36 2.99 4.15
CA VAL A 42 12.35 2.77 5.22
C VAL A 42 11.66 2.52 6.54
N LEU A 43 10.64 3.32 6.88
CA LEU A 43 9.86 3.15 8.10
C LEU A 43 9.16 1.79 8.14
N LEU A 44 8.55 1.36 7.03
CA LEU A 44 7.90 0.05 6.91
C LEU A 44 8.88 -1.08 7.21
N VAL A 45 10.06 -1.06 6.58
CA VAL A 45 11.08 -2.11 6.77
C VAL A 45 11.65 -2.08 8.18
N ALA A 46 11.97 -0.90 8.70
CA ALA A 46 12.49 -0.73 10.05
C ALA A 46 11.49 -1.18 11.11
N ALA A 47 10.22 -0.80 10.97
CA ALA A 47 9.13 -1.22 11.86
C ALA A 47 8.94 -2.74 11.81
N MET A 48 9.02 -3.36 10.62
CA MET A 48 8.91 -4.81 10.47
C MET A 48 10.07 -5.54 11.18
N ILE A 49 11.31 -5.09 10.97
CA ILE A 49 12.49 -5.67 11.64
C ILE A 49 12.40 -5.47 13.16
N GLY A 50 12.06 -4.26 13.60
CA GLY A 50 11.83 -3.90 15.00
C GLY A 50 10.79 -4.81 15.66
N MET A 51 9.64 -4.95 15.02
CA MET A 51 8.52 -5.74 15.51
C MET A 51 8.90 -7.20 15.72
N TRP A 52 9.56 -7.85 14.76
CA TRP A 52 9.85 -9.29 14.84
C TRP A 52 11.04 -9.65 15.74
N PHE A 53 12.09 -8.83 15.75
CA PHE A 53 13.36 -9.20 16.42
C PHE A 53 13.58 -8.49 17.76
N PHE A 54 13.04 -7.29 17.95
CA PHE A 54 13.30 -6.49 19.16
C PHE A 54 12.12 -6.45 20.15
N THR A 55 10.93 -6.92 19.74
CA THR A 55 9.74 -6.93 20.60
C THR A 55 9.72 -8.17 21.50
N SER A 56 9.21 -7.98 22.73
CA SER A 56 8.94 -9.07 23.66
C SER A 56 7.88 -10.02 23.10
N GLU A 57 7.91 -11.29 23.52
CA GLU A 57 6.96 -12.30 23.02
C GLU A 57 5.51 -11.91 23.30
N GLU A 58 5.22 -11.31 24.46
CA GLU A 58 3.88 -10.87 24.82
C GLU A 58 3.36 -9.74 23.91
N ALA A 59 4.21 -8.75 23.61
CA ALA A 59 3.83 -7.64 22.76
C ALA A 59 3.69 -8.09 21.30
N LEU A 60 4.56 -9.00 20.84
CA LEU A 60 4.45 -9.61 19.51
C LEU A 60 3.18 -10.48 19.40
N ALA A 61 2.89 -11.31 20.41
CA ALA A 61 1.67 -12.09 20.48
C ALA A 61 0.43 -11.18 20.40
N ARG A 62 0.41 -10.10 21.19
CA ARG A 62 -0.71 -9.14 21.19
C ARG A 62 -0.89 -8.48 19.83
N ALA A 63 0.20 -8.08 19.17
CA ALA A 63 0.15 -7.51 17.83
C ALA A 63 -0.39 -8.52 16.81
N ILE A 64 0.06 -9.78 16.87
CA ILE A 64 -0.43 -10.84 15.98
C ILE A 64 -1.91 -11.15 16.26
N TYR A 65 -2.33 -11.26 17.52
CA TYR A 65 -3.75 -11.46 17.86
C TYR A 65 -4.63 -10.30 17.37
N SER A 66 -4.17 -9.06 17.54
CA SER A 66 -4.85 -7.88 16.99
C SER A 66 -4.95 -7.93 15.48
N PHE A 67 -3.89 -8.35 14.78
CA PHE A 67 -3.89 -8.51 13.33
C PHE A 67 -4.84 -9.63 12.87
N LEU A 68 -4.93 -10.71 13.63
CA LEU A 68 -5.81 -11.85 13.37
C LEU A 68 -7.28 -11.59 13.75
N GLY A 69 -7.59 -10.45 14.38
CA GLY A 69 -8.93 -10.18 14.91
C GLY A 69 -9.32 -11.08 16.09
N VAL A 70 -8.36 -11.74 16.73
CA VAL A 70 -8.61 -12.67 17.84
C VAL A 70 -8.39 -11.93 19.16
N THR A 71 -9.37 -11.98 20.05
CA THR A 71 -9.19 -11.51 21.43
C THR A 71 -8.71 -12.69 22.29
N PRO A 72 -7.55 -12.58 22.97
CA PRO A 72 -7.14 -13.61 23.91
C PRO A 72 -8.16 -13.71 25.03
N SER A 73 -8.83 -14.86 25.16
CA SER A 73 -9.68 -15.13 26.29
C SER A 73 -8.81 -15.18 27.56
N PRO A 74 -9.13 -14.43 28.62
CA PRO A 74 -8.51 -14.68 29.92
C PRO A 74 -8.92 -16.09 30.37
N GLN A 75 -8.00 -17.05 30.37
CA GLN A 75 -8.31 -18.41 30.83
C GLN A 75 -8.53 -18.41 32.36
N ALA A 76 -9.74 -18.87 32.74
CA ALA A 76 -10.12 -19.46 34.03
C ALA A 76 -9.93 -18.65 35.31
N ALA A 77 -10.88 -17.75 35.62
CA ALA A 77 -11.42 -17.70 36.97
C ALA A 77 -12.80 -18.36 36.91
N GLY A 78 -12.99 -19.44 37.68
CA GLY A 78 -14.15 -20.32 37.57
C GLY A 78 -15.48 -19.57 37.52
N SER A 79 -16.25 -19.81 36.47
CA SER A 79 -17.69 -19.62 36.52
C SER A 79 -18.33 -20.56 35.52
N ASP A 80 -19.04 -21.53 36.07
CA ASP A 80 -20.05 -22.39 35.45
C ASP A 80 -21.25 -21.54 34.98
N ALA A 81 -20.97 -20.50 34.20
CA ALA A 81 -21.99 -19.70 33.57
C ALA A 81 -22.27 -20.34 32.21
N LEU A 82 -23.44 -20.93 32.06
CA LEU A 82 -24.03 -21.28 30.78
C LEU A 82 -24.07 -20.01 29.91
N ARG A 83 -23.10 -19.86 29.00
CA ARG A 83 -23.04 -18.71 28.09
C ARG A 83 -23.70 -19.07 26.77
N ILE A 84 -24.93 -18.61 26.58
CA ILE A 84 -25.59 -18.56 25.26
C ILE A 84 -25.03 -17.33 24.55
N GLY A 85 -23.93 -17.51 23.82
CA GLY A 85 -23.36 -16.49 22.93
C GLY A 85 -23.24 -17.04 21.52
N LEU A 86 -23.77 -16.32 20.52
CA LEU A 86 -23.65 -16.64 19.10
C LEU A 86 -22.23 -16.47 18.52
N ALA A 87 -21.24 -16.16 19.36
CA ALA A 87 -19.84 -16.05 18.96
C ALA A 87 -19.08 -17.27 19.47
N PRO A 88 -18.45 -18.09 18.60
CA PRO A 88 -17.63 -19.19 19.06
C PRO A 88 -16.45 -18.59 19.83
N THR A 89 -16.43 -18.78 21.15
CA THR A 89 -15.24 -18.49 21.97
C THR A 89 -14.20 -19.57 21.66
N LEU A 90 -13.56 -19.46 20.51
CA LEU A 90 -12.36 -20.23 20.20
C LEU A 90 -11.29 -19.78 21.20
N ASN A 91 -10.82 -20.71 22.03
CA ASN A 91 -9.63 -20.48 22.85
C ASN A 91 -8.54 -19.89 21.95
N ALA A 92 -7.92 -18.79 22.37
CA ALA A 92 -6.91 -18.14 21.56
C ALA A 92 -5.76 -19.14 21.29
N PRO A 93 -5.35 -19.29 20.02
CA PRO A 93 -4.35 -20.27 19.65
C PRO A 93 -3.04 -19.94 20.36
N ARG A 94 -2.44 -20.88 21.07
CA ARG A 94 -1.08 -20.67 21.62
C ARG A 94 -0.10 -20.52 20.46
N LEU A 95 0.38 -19.29 20.27
CA LEU A 95 1.35 -18.95 19.24
C LEU A 95 2.76 -19.33 19.70
N GLN A 96 3.48 -20.09 18.88
CA GLN A 96 4.90 -20.35 19.12
C GLN A 96 5.72 -19.17 18.59
N LEU A 97 6.44 -18.47 19.48
CA LEU A 97 7.19 -17.24 19.16
C LEU A 97 8.70 -17.37 19.40
N GLY A 98 9.18 -18.60 19.49
CA GLY A 98 10.61 -18.90 19.50
C GLY A 98 11.31 -18.37 18.24
N PHE A 99 12.63 -18.31 18.26
CA PHE A 99 13.42 -17.65 17.21
C PHE A 99 13.09 -18.13 15.78
N GLY A 100 12.95 -19.45 15.58
CA GLY A 100 12.60 -20.01 14.26
C GLY A 100 11.23 -19.52 13.75
N TYR A 101 10.24 -19.40 14.64
CA TYR A 101 8.91 -18.89 14.30
C TYR A 101 8.92 -17.38 14.04
N ARG A 102 9.82 -16.62 14.68
CA ARG A 102 10.01 -15.20 14.37
C ARG A 102 10.58 -15.00 12.97
N VAL A 103 11.55 -15.81 12.57
CA VAL A 103 12.09 -15.79 11.19
C VAL A 103 11.00 -16.19 10.19
N LEU A 104 10.20 -17.22 10.49
CA LEU A 104 9.09 -17.64 9.65
C LEU A 104 8.04 -16.54 9.50
N GLY A 105 7.61 -15.93 10.60
CA GLY A 105 6.66 -14.84 10.59
C GLY A 105 7.20 -13.59 9.87
N PHE A 106 8.47 -13.25 10.07
CA PHE A 106 9.15 -12.21 9.32
C PHE A 106 9.14 -12.49 7.82
N ALA A 107 9.43 -13.72 7.40
CA ALA A 107 9.39 -14.10 5.98
C ALA A 107 7.98 -13.98 5.40
N LEU A 108 6.96 -14.44 6.13
CA LEU A 108 5.55 -14.34 5.71
C LEU A 108 5.08 -12.88 5.58
N PHE A 109 5.36 -12.03 6.58
CA PHE A 109 5.08 -10.60 6.49
C PHE A 109 5.94 -9.91 5.43
N GLY A 110 7.15 -10.39 5.19
CA GLY A 110 8.06 -9.90 4.15
C GLY A 110 7.49 -10.03 2.74
N VAL A 111 6.70 -11.08 2.46
CA VAL A 111 5.98 -11.22 1.19
C VAL A 111 4.99 -10.08 1.01
N LEU A 112 4.17 -9.80 2.03
CA LEU A 112 3.18 -8.72 2.00
C LEU A 112 3.85 -7.33 1.93
N ALA A 113 4.92 -7.13 2.69
CA ALA A 113 5.73 -5.91 2.65
C ALA A 113 6.39 -5.71 1.27
N GLY A 114 6.86 -6.78 0.63
CA GLY A 114 7.43 -6.74 -0.72
C GLY A 114 6.43 -6.23 -1.76
N LEU A 115 5.16 -6.63 -1.64
CA LEU A 115 4.08 -6.13 -2.50
C LEU A 115 3.83 -4.64 -2.29
N ALA A 116 3.78 -4.18 -1.03
CA ALA A 116 3.66 -2.77 -0.68
C ALA A 116 4.85 -1.94 -1.19
N LEU A 117 6.08 -2.42 -1.00
CA LEU A 117 7.30 -1.78 -1.49
C LEU A 117 7.31 -1.68 -3.01
N ARG A 118 6.78 -2.70 -3.72
CA ARG A 118 6.63 -2.64 -5.17
C ARG A 118 5.64 -1.55 -5.58
N GLY A 119 4.53 -1.41 -4.86
CA GLY A 119 3.57 -0.32 -5.08
C GLY A 119 4.19 1.06 -4.87
N ILE A 120 4.95 1.22 -3.78
CA ILE A 120 5.73 2.43 -3.48
C ILE A 120 6.74 2.73 -4.61
N ALA A 121 7.42 1.71 -5.15
CA ALA A 121 8.37 1.89 -6.24
C ALA A 121 7.69 2.37 -7.54
N HIS A 122 6.50 1.86 -7.86
CA HIS A 122 5.71 2.36 -9.00
C HIS A 122 5.28 3.81 -8.79
N ALA A 123 4.82 4.17 -7.58
CA ALA A 123 4.44 5.54 -7.24
C ALA A 123 5.66 6.48 -7.32
N TYR A 124 6.82 6.05 -6.83
CA TYR A 124 8.06 6.82 -6.90
C TYR A 124 8.48 7.10 -8.35
N ALA A 125 8.38 6.10 -9.22
CA ALA A 125 8.67 6.26 -10.63
C ALA A 125 7.69 7.25 -11.30
N MET A 126 6.40 7.16 -10.97
CA MET A 126 5.37 8.09 -11.48
C MET A 126 5.63 9.54 -11.05
N PHE A 127 5.98 9.79 -9.79
CA PHE A 127 6.36 11.14 -9.35
C PHE A 127 7.67 11.64 -9.96
N THR A 128 8.57 10.73 -10.32
CA THR A 128 9.79 11.07 -11.07
C THR A 128 9.44 11.55 -12.48
N ASP A 129 8.53 10.85 -13.16
CA ASP A 129 8.04 11.21 -14.50
C ASP A 129 7.29 12.57 -14.45
N PHE A 130 6.48 12.81 -13.41
CA PHE A 130 5.82 14.10 -13.20
C PHE A 130 6.78 15.27 -12.98
N GLY A 131 7.90 15.04 -12.31
CA GLY A 131 8.94 16.06 -12.14
C GLY A 131 9.61 16.45 -13.46
N ARG A 132 9.61 15.55 -14.46
CA ARG A 132 10.14 15.81 -15.80
C ARG A 132 9.15 16.54 -16.70
N GLY A 133 7.87 16.50 -16.37
CA GLY A 133 6.77 17.09 -17.16
C GLY A 133 5.93 16.05 -17.90
N ASP A 134 6.26 14.76 -17.75
CA ASP A 134 5.66 13.64 -18.50
C ASP A 134 4.41 13.09 -17.78
N VAL A 135 3.39 13.93 -17.64
CA VAL A 135 2.23 13.64 -16.76
C VAL A 135 1.18 12.74 -17.43
N LEU A 136 0.97 12.87 -18.74
CA LEU A 136 -0.08 12.16 -19.49
C LEU A 136 0.54 11.31 -20.59
N THR A 137 1.39 10.36 -20.18
CA THR A 137 1.98 9.39 -21.10
C THR A 137 1.36 8.02 -20.88
N VAL A 138 1.41 7.18 -21.92
CA VAL A 138 1.02 5.77 -21.82
C VAL A 138 1.83 5.04 -20.73
N ALA A 139 3.11 5.41 -20.55
CA ALA A 139 3.95 4.85 -19.49
C ALA A 139 3.40 5.17 -18.08
N THR A 140 2.97 6.41 -17.84
CA THR A 140 2.37 6.83 -16.57
C THR A 140 1.07 6.07 -16.31
N ALA A 141 0.20 5.92 -17.31
CA ALA A 141 -1.04 5.16 -17.20
C ALA A 141 -0.78 3.67 -16.87
N ARG A 142 0.20 3.03 -17.52
CA ARG A 142 0.64 1.67 -17.18
C ARG A 142 1.14 1.53 -15.75
N ARG A 143 1.91 2.51 -15.24
CA ARG A 143 2.36 2.50 -13.84
C ARG A 143 1.18 2.58 -12.88
N LEU A 144 0.18 3.43 -13.17
CA LEU A 144 -1.03 3.53 -12.37
C LEU A 144 -1.81 2.21 -12.34
N ARG A 145 -1.92 1.53 -13.49
CA ARG A 145 -2.53 0.20 -13.59
C ARG A 145 -1.78 -0.86 -12.78
N GLY A 146 -0.44 -0.81 -12.81
CA GLY A 146 0.41 -1.65 -11.97
C GLY A 146 0.19 -1.41 -10.46
N ILE A 147 0.07 -0.15 -10.03
CA ILE A 147 -0.25 0.19 -8.63
C ILE A 147 -1.61 -0.40 -8.24
N ALA A 148 -2.63 -0.21 -9.08
CA ALA A 148 -3.96 -0.73 -8.80
C ALA A 148 -3.97 -2.27 -8.69
N ALA A 149 -3.28 -2.97 -9.60
CA ALA A 149 -3.12 -4.42 -9.53
C ALA A 149 -2.42 -4.87 -8.23
N LEU A 150 -1.39 -4.13 -7.78
CA LEU A 150 -0.69 -4.42 -6.53
C LEU A 150 -1.59 -4.18 -5.31
N VAL A 151 -2.44 -3.15 -5.32
CA VAL A 151 -3.43 -2.90 -4.26
C VAL A 151 -4.44 -4.05 -4.18
N THR A 152 -4.97 -4.50 -5.33
CA THR A 152 -5.89 -5.65 -5.37
C THR A 152 -5.20 -6.95 -4.93
N ALA A 153 -3.96 -7.17 -5.35
CA ALA A 153 -3.19 -8.33 -4.90
C ALA A 153 -2.95 -8.27 -3.38
N PHE A 154 -2.72 -7.07 -2.84
CA PHE A 154 -2.47 -6.86 -1.41
C PHE A 154 -3.70 -7.20 -0.57
N SER A 155 -4.88 -6.73 -0.98
CA SER A 155 -6.13 -7.03 -0.27
C SER A 155 -6.44 -8.52 -0.23
N LEU A 156 -6.10 -9.27 -1.28
CA LEU A 156 -6.28 -10.72 -1.31
C LEU A 156 -5.19 -11.47 -0.52
N ALA A 157 -3.98 -10.92 -0.47
CA ALA A 157 -2.86 -11.53 0.24
C ALA A 157 -3.02 -11.46 1.78
N VAL A 158 -3.70 -10.43 2.32
CA VAL A 158 -3.93 -10.27 3.77
C VAL A 158 -4.70 -11.45 4.40
N PRO A 159 -5.89 -11.86 3.93
CA PRO A 159 -6.63 -12.98 4.53
C PRO A 159 -5.90 -14.32 4.37
N VAL A 160 -5.19 -14.49 3.24
CA VAL A 160 -4.31 -15.66 3.02
C VAL A 160 -3.18 -15.67 4.04
N LEU A 161 -2.53 -14.53 4.28
CA LEU A 161 -1.47 -14.38 5.27
C LEU A 161 -1.98 -14.70 6.68
N LYS A 162 -3.15 -14.17 7.09
CA LYS A 162 -3.77 -14.49 8.39
C LYS A 162 -3.93 -16.00 8.56
N THR A 163 -4.48 -16.67 7.55
CA THR A 163 -4.72 -18.12 7.55
C THR A 163 -3.42 -18.92 7.68
N VAL A 164 -2.43 -18.60 6.84
CA VAL A 164 -1.12 -19.29 6.84
C VAL A 164 -0.38 -19.02 8.14
N LEU A 165 -0.45 -17.80 8.69
CA LEU A 165 0.23 -17.43 9.92
C LEU A 165 -0.32 -18.21 11.12
N VAL A 166 -1.65 -18.31 11.27
CA VAL A 166 -2.25 -19.11 12.37
C VAL A 166 -1.83 -20.57 12.26
N LEU A 167 -1.86 -21.14 11.06
CA LEU A 167 -1.46 -22.52 10.86
C LEU A 167 0.03 -22.72 11.18
N ALA A 168 0.90 -21.87 10.64
CA ALA A 168 2.36 -21.88 10.83
C ALA A 168 2.76 -21.78 12.31
N LEU A 169 2.12 -20.87 13.05
CA LEU A 169 2.46 -20.61 14.44
C LEU A 169 1.80 -21.59 15.44
N THR A 170 0.86 -22.43 14.99
CA THR A 170 0.20 -23.46 15.82
C THR A 170 0.53 -24.88 15.40
N LEU A 171 1.24 -25.09 14.29
CA LEU A 171 1.56 -26.40 13.72
C LEU A 171 2.30 -27.34 14.68
N ALA A 172 3.17 -26.77 15.51
CA ALA A 172 3.93 -27.50 16.52
C ALA A 172 3.20 -27.65 17.86
N ASN A 173 1.97 -27.16 17.97
CA ASN A 173 1.10 -27.57 19.06
C ASN A 173 0.71 -29.04 18.78
N GLY A 174 0.73 -29.87 19.83
CA GLY A 174 0.41 -31.29 19.71
C GLY A 174 -0.98 -31.55 19.09
N PRO A 175 -1.34 -32.82 18.85
CA PRO A 175 -2.66 -33.18 18.33
C PRO A 175 -3.77 -32.53 19.18
N GLY A 176 -4.66 -31.74 18.54
CA GLY A 176 -5.72 -30.97 19.21
C GLY A 176 -5.39 -29.49 19.51
N GLY A 177 -4.14 -29.04 19.35
CA GLY A 177 -3.72 -27.64 19.55
C GLY A 177 -3.43 -26.87 18.26
N ARG A 178 -3.62 -27.51 17.09
CA ARG A 178 -3.50 -26.86 15.78
C ARG A 178 -4.80 -26.13 15.48
N HIS A 179 -4.70 -24.86 15.09
CA HIS A 179 -5.85 -24.05 14.75
C HIS A 179 -5.78 -23.62 13.29
N MET A 180 -6.94 -23.61 12.64
CA MET A 180 -7.11 -23.01 11.32
C MET A 180 -8.13 -21.89 11.48
N LEU A 181 -7.75 -20.68 11.06
CA LEU A 181 -8.58 -19.49 11.11
C LEU A 181 -8.65 -18.94 9.69
N ILE A 182 -9.87 -18.75 9.20
CA ILE A 182 -10.12 -18.03 7.95
C ILE A 182 -10.91 -16.81 8.35
N ASP A 183 -10.31 -15.64 8.18
CA ASP A 183 -10.90 -14.35 8.52
C ASP A 183 -10.80 -13.43 7.31
N ILE A 184 -11.96 -12.95 6.87
CA ILE A 184 -12.10 -12.01 5.76
C ILE A 184 -12.85 -10.81 6.32
N ASP A 185 -12.17 -9.67 6.39
CA ASP A 185 -12.76 -8.45 6.93
C ASP A 185 -13.42 -7.63 5.80
N VAL A 186 -14.41 -6.83 6.17
CA VAL A 186 -15.01 -5.80 5.30
C VAL A 186 -13.92 -4.86 4.78
N SER A 187 -12.90 -4.56 5.58
CA SER A 187 -11.76 -3.75 5.16
C SER A 187 -10.99 -4.37 3.98
N ASP A 188 -10.80 -5.70 3.98
CA ASP A 188 -10.17 -6.43 2.87
C ASP A 188 -11.02 -6.34 1.60
N ILE A 189 -12.34 -6.48 1.72
CA ILE A 189 -13.29 -6.39 0.62
C ILE A 189 -13.30 -4.97 0.03
N LEU A 190 -13.38 -3.94 0.88
CA LEU A 190 -13.38 -2.54 0.45
C LEU A 190 -12.07 -2.19 -0.26
N LEU A 191 -10.93 -2.68 0.24
CA LEU A 191 -9.64 -2.47 -0.41
C LEU A 191 -9.55 -3.20 -1.75
N ALA A 192 -10.09 -4.41 -1.87
CA ALA A 192 -10.17 -5.14 -3.13
C ALA A 192 -11.04 -4.42 -4.15
N LEU A 193 -12.20 -3.91 -3.73
CA LEU A 193 -13.10 -3.10 -4.57
C LEU A 193 -12.42 -1.81 -5.01
N LEU A 194 -11.70 -1.12 -4.11
CA LEU A 194 -10.94 0.07 -4.44
C LEU A 194 -9.83 -0.25 -5.46
N GLY A 195 -9.06 -1.32 -5.25
CA GLY A 195 -8.04 -1.77 -6.19
C GLY A 195 -8.61 -2.10 -7.57
N GLY A 196 -9.73 -2.83 -7.61
CA GLY A 196 -10.46 -3.15 -8.85
C GLY A 196 -10.97 -1.89 -9.57
N LEU A 197 -11.53 -0.94 -8.83
CA LEU A 197 -11.98 0.34 -9.40
C LEU A 197 -10.81 1.15 -9.98
N LEU A 198 -9.72 1.28 -9.22
CA LEU A 198 -8.51 1.96 -9.68
C LEU A 198 -7.91 1.27 -10.90
N PHE A 199 -7.99 -0.06 -10.97
CA PHE A 199 -7.49 -0.83 -12.11
C PHE A 199 -8.30 -0.54 -13.37
N SER A 200 -9.63 -0.56 -13.27
CA SER A 200 -10.53 -0.20 -14.37
C SER A 200 -10.30 1.22 -14.86
N LEU A 201 -10.15 2.18 -13.93
CA LEU A 201 -9.84 3.57 -14.28
C LEU A 201 -8.49 3.71 -14.98
N ALA A 202 -7.45 3.06 -14.44
CA ALA A 202 -6.12 3.10 -15.01
C ALA A 202 -6.06 2.47 -16.41
N TRP A 203 -6.82 1.40 -16.63
CA TRP A 203 -6.98 0.78 -17.94
C TRP A 203 -7.63 1.76 -18.94
N ALA A 204 -8.73 2.44 -18.56
CA ALA A 204 -9.35 3.44 -19.41
C ALA A 204 -8.43 4.63 -19.72
N MET A 205 -7.62 5.06 -18.74
CA MET A 205 -6.61 6.11 -18.94
C MET A 205 -5.48 5.66 -19.88
N GLU A 206 -5.07 4.41 -19.81
CA GLU A 206 -4.08 3.82 -20.72
C GLU A 206 -4.59 3.85 -22.16
N GLU A 207 -5.83 3.41 -22.37
CA GLU A 207 -6.49 3.41 -23.69
C GLU A 207 -6.63 4.84 -24.24
N ALA A 208 -7.09 5.79 -23.42
CA ALA A 208 -7.24 7.18 -23.82
C ALA A 208 -5.87 7.82 -24.18
N ALA A 209 -4.82 7.50 -23.42
CA ALA A 209 -3.47 8.00 -23.70
C ALA A 209 -2.91 7.41 -25.01
N GLN A 210 -3.23 6.14 -25.31
CA GLN A 210 -2.81 5.51 -26.56
C GLN A 210 -3.49 6.15 -27.78
N VAL A 211 -4.82 6.32 -27.73
CA VAL A 211 -5.57 7.00 -28.80
C VAL A 211 -5.07 8.43 -29.03
N ALA A 212 -4.76 9.16 -27.95
CA ALA A 212 -4.21 10.51 -28.05
C ALA A 212 -2.82 10.54 -28.72
N GLU A 213 -2.00 9.50 -28.52
CA GLU A 213 -0.66 9.40 -29.12
C GLU A 213 -0.75 9.03 -30.60
N GLU A 214 -1.64 8.11 -30.96
CA GLU A 214 -1.91 7.75 -32.37
C GLU A 214 -2.33 8.99 -33.17
N ASN A 215 -3.24 9.81 -32.63
CA ASN A 215 -3.68 11.05 -33.27
C ASN A 215 -2.57 12.10 -33.46
N ARG A 216 -1.51 12.09 -32.64
CA ARG A 216 -0.34 12.97 -32.84
C ARG A 216 0.54 12.53 -34.00
N GLY A 217 0.52 11.24 -34.36
CA GLY A 217 1.30 10.68 -35.46
C GLY A 217 0.72 10.98 -36.86
N PHE A 218 -0.53 11.43 -36.94
CA PHE A 218 -1.22 11.70 -38.20
C PHE A 218 -1.20 13.18 -38.63
N ILE A 219 -0.66 14.10 -37.83
CA ILE A 219 -0.63 15.55 -38.10
C ILE A 219 0.79 16.00 -38.49
#